data_AF-A0A1C6U388-F1
#
_entry.id   AF-A0A1C6U388-F1
#
_cell.length_a   1.000
_cell.length_b   1.000
_cell.length_c   1.000
_cell.angle_alpha   90.00
_cell.angle_beta   90.00
_cell.angle_gamma   90.00
#
_symmetry.space_group_name_H-M   'P 1'
#
loop_
_entity.id
_entity.type
_entity.pdbx_description
1 polymer ?
#
loop_
_entity_poly.entity_id
_entity_poly.type
_entity_poly.pdbx_seq_one_letter_code
_entity_poly.pdbx_strand_id
1 'polypeptide(L)'
;MRPGLRLEVAGARRFLIRQADRVVLLARQHPWHHGVHYVRIAGYRSPVPPISAAQARRVGDTGGDGDRAARWAHRFVSWLAEAEDGPLHRGRWHLTPGMPHWAVPGHWPRLPVVDPDRGHITWFGYGHPVEDQRDILPLRRLAPPDSSRVRAWRRQVREGTLPPVLLWWVSGLQTLLVLDGHDRIVAALAEGTRPPVLVLAPPVDPATVAAGERRELRAYSERMAALAGRSDVAPARVAAASQQFAAALRQTAGDLGRNRAWPLRGGVGAWEWLAADLAPGWPPAEQR
;
A
#
# COMPACT_ATOMS: atom_id res chain seq x y z
N MET A 1 -6.06 -19.19 -12.47
CA MET A 1 -7.33 -18.45 -12.38
C MET A 1 -7.03 -16.97 -12.17
N ARG A 2 -7.83 -16.06 -12.72
CA ARG A 2 -7.69 -14.60 -12.52
C ARG A 2 -8.46 -14.21 -11.24
N PRO A 3 -7.90 -13.37 -10.35
CA PRO A 3 -8.61 -12.95 -9.14
C PRO A 3 -9.72 -11.94 -9.47
N GLY A 4 -10.71 -11.82 -8.59
CA GLY A 4 -11.81 -10.86 -8.76
C GLY A 4 -11.31 -9.43 -8.78
N LEU A 5 -10.45 -9.04 -7.84
CA LEU A 5 -9.71 -7.77 -7.86
C LEU A 5 -8.34 -7.95 -8.53
N ARG A 6 -8.07 -7.26 -9.62
CA ARG A 6 -6.87 -7.51 -10.43
C ARG A 6 -6.36 -6.29 -11.17
N LEU A 7 -5.06 -6.31 -11.43
CA LEU A 7 -4.36 -5.38 -12.32
C LEU A 7 -4.44 -5.88 -13.77
N GLU A 8 -5.00 -5.09 -14.67
CA GLU A 8 -5.02 -5.38 -16.11
C GLU A 8 -4.15 -4.35 -16.86
N VAL A 9 -3.25 -4.82 -17.73
CA VAL A 9 -2.31 -3.98 -18.49
C VAL A 9 -2.70 -3.99 -19.96
N ALA A 10 -2.84 -2.80 -20.54
CA ALA A 10 -3.21 -2.58 -21.93
C ALA A 10 -1.98 -2.45 -22.86
N GLY A 11 -0.81 -2.18 -22.29
CA GLY A 11 0.39 -1.78 -23.04
C GLY A 11 0.53 -0.26 -23.10
N ALA A 12 1.62 0.23 -23.69
CA ALA A 12 1.89 1.65 -23.88
C ALA A 12 1.63 2.51 -22.61
N ARG A 13 2.18 2.08 -21.47
CA ARG A 13 2.08 2.76 -20.15
C ARG A 13 0.66 2.83 -19.56
N ARG A 14 -0.31 2.07 -20.07
CA ARG A 14 -1.71 2.08 -19.62
C ARG A 14 -2.08 0.79 -18.90
N PHE A 15 -2.76 0.95 -17.78
CA PHE A 15 -3.30 -0.16 -17.00
C PHE A 15 -4.53 0.27 -16.21
N LEU A 16 -5.22 -0.70 -15.63
CA LEU A 16 -6.39 -0.47 -14.81
C LEU A 16 -6.46 -1.49 -13.69
N ILE A 17 -7.27 -1.18 -12.68
CA ILE A 17 -7.66 -2.13 -11.65
C ILE A 17 -9.13 -2.43 -11.85
N ARG A 18 -9.45 -3.72 -11.87
CA ARG A 18 -10.80 -4.24 -12.05
C ARG A 18 -11.20 -5.08 -10.86
N GLN A 19 -12.43 -4.92 -10.37
CA GLN A 19 -13.07 -5.78 -9.39
C GLN A 19 -14.27 -6.47 -10.03
N ALA A 20 -14.21 -7.80 -10.17
CA ALA A 20 -15.10 -8.58 -11.03
C ALA A 20 -15.17 -8.01 -12.45
N ASP A 21 -16.27 -7.35 -12.77
CA ASP A 21 -16.63 -6.67 -14.00
C ASP A 21 -16.42 -5.15 -13.93
N ARG A 22 -16.34 -4.55 -12.74
CA ARG A 22 -16.21 -3.10 -12.51
C ARG A 22 -14.76 -2.64 -12.64
N VAL A 23 -14.51 -1.61 -13.45
CA VAL A 23 -13.24 -0.87 -13.37
C VAL A 23 -13.32 0.04 -12.14
N VAL A 24 -12.31 -0.02 -11.28
CA VAL A 24 -12.26 0.78 -10.03
C VAL A 24 -11.11 1.80 -10.04
N LEU A 25 -10.14 1.61 -10.92
CA LEU A 25 -9.05 2.56 -11.14
C LEU A 25 -8.60 2.47 -12.59
N LEU A 26 -8.49 3.61 -13.26
CA LEU A 26 -7.72 3.74 -14.51
C LEU A 26 -6.39 4.40 -14.20
N ALA A 27 -5.34 3.99 -14.89
CA ALA A 27 -4.00 4.49 -14.65
C ALA A 27 -3.18 4.59 -15.95
N ARG A 28 -2.43 5.68 -16.06
CA ARG A 28 -1.47 5.92 -17.14
C ARG A 28 -0.15 6.39 -16.54
N GLN A 29 0.89 5.59 -16.71
CA GLN A 29 2.23 5.96 -16.30
C GLN A 29 2.70 7.19 -17.10
N HIS A 30 3.35 8.10 -16.38
CA HIS A 30 3.90 9.32 -16.94
C HIS A 30 5.00 9.01 -17.98
N PRO A 31 5.07 9.75 -19.12
CA PRO A 31 6.10 9.55 -20.13
C PRO A 31 7.54 9.46 -19.65
N TRP A 32 7.97 10.37 -18.76
CA TRP A 32 9.31 10.37 -18.14
C TRP A 32 9.47 9.44 -16.93
N HIS A 33 8.56 8.47 -16.74
CA HIS A 33 8.65 7.46 -15.69
C HIS A 33 8.74 8.01 -14.25
N HIS A 34 8.26 9.23 -14.01
CA HIS A 34 8.29 9.86 -12.69
C HIS A 34 7.02 9.62 -11.87
N GLY A 35 6.07 8.83 -12.37
CA GLY A 35 4.82 8.60 -11.67
C GLY A 35 3.70 8.04 -12.53
N VAL A 36 2.49 8.07 -11.98
CA VAL A 36 1.27 7.54 -12.61
C VAL A 36 0.12 8.51 -12.41
N HIS A 37 -0.50 8.93 -13.51
CA HIS A 37 -1.82 9.57 -13.45
C HIS A 37 -2.87 8.51 -13.20
N TYR A 38 -3.83 8.81 -12.35
CA TYR A 38 -4.94 7.91 -12.06
C TYR A 38 -6.29 8.63 -12.11
N VAL A 39 -7.33 7.82 -12.34
CA VAL A 39 -8.71 8.15 -11.98
C VAL A 39 -9.30 6.98 -11.23
N ARG A 40 -9.86 7.28 -10.07
CA ARG A 40 -10.67 6.38 -9.28
C ARG A 40 -12.10 6.40 -9.79
N ILE A 41 -12.60 5.21 -10.12
CA ILE A 41 -13.96 5.00 -10.58
C ILE A 41 -14.81 4.51 -9.41
N ALA A 42 -16.02 5.05 -9.29
CA ALA A 42 -16.95 4.65 -8.25
C ALA A 42 -17.34 3.15 -8.39
N GLY A 43 -17.75 2.55 -7.28
CA GLY A 43 -18.24 1.16 -7.28
C GLY A 43 -17.26 0.14 -6.71
N TYR A 44 -16.08 0.55 -6.23
CA TYR A 44 -15.23 -0.31 -5.40
C TYR A 44 -15.97 -0.80 -4.16
N ARG A 45 -15.88 -2.11 -3.88
CA ARG A 45 -16.38 -2.74 -2.67
C ARG A 45 -15.23 -3.40 -1.93
N SER A 46 -15.24 -3.32 -0.61
CA SER A 46 -14.23 -4.02 0.18
C SER A 46 -14.39 -5.54 0.01
N PRO A 47 -13.30 -6.31 -0.21
CA PRO A 47 -13.37 -7.77 -0.32
C PRO A 47 -13.57 -8.46 1.03
N VAL A 48 -13.55 -7.71 2.15
CA VAL A 48 -13.75 -8.25 3.48
C VAL A 48 -15.16 -7.92 3.97
N PRO A 49 -15.80 -8.81 4.76
CA PRO A 49 -17.13 -8.55 5.29
C PRO A 49 -17.11 -7.37 6.28
N PRO A 50 -18.26 -6.68 6.45
CA PRO A 50 -18.38 -5.61 7.43
C PRO A 50 -18.02 -6.07 8.85
N ILE A 51 -17.14 -5.31 9.50
CA ILE A 51 -16.69 -5.62 10.86
C ILE A 51 -17.61 -4.93 11.86
N SER A 52 -18.24 -5.70 12.75
CA SER A 52 -19.06 -5.15 13.83
C SER A 52 -18.21 -4.70 15.02
N ALA A 53 -18.75 -3.80 15.84
CA ALA A 53 -18.08 -3.40 17.09
C ALA A 53 -17.88 -4.57 18.06
N ALA A 54 -18.84 -5.50 18.13
CA ALA A 54 -18.71 -6.70 18.95
C ALA A 54 -17.56 -7.59 18.47
N GLN A 55 -17.39 -7.74 17.16
CA GLN A 55 -16.25 -8.46 16.61
C GLN A 55 -14.93 -7.73 16.89
N ALA A 56 -14.90 -6.41 16.72
CA ALA A 56 -13.70 -5.61 16.95
C ALA A 56 -13.16 -5.78 18.39
N ARG A 57 -14.06 -5.70 19.38
CA ARG A 57 -13.76 -5.94 20.80
C ARG A 57 -13.27 -7.36 21.06
N ARG A 58 -13.99 -8.38 20.57
CA ARG A 58 -13.61 -9.79 20.75
C ARG A 58 -12.18 -10.09 20.28
N VAL A 59 -11.74 -9.47 19.18
CA VAL A 59 -10.36 -9.64 18.68
C VAL A 59 -9.38 -8.75 19.45
N GLY A 60 -9.82 -7.61 19.99
CA GLY A 60 -9.02 -6.67 20.77
C GLY A 60 -8.73 -7.09 22.21
N ASP A 61 -9.67 -7.72 22.91
CA ASP A 61 -9.67 -7.90 24.38
C ASP A 61 -8.70 -8.98 24.92
N THR A 62 -7.81 -9.55 24.10
CA THR A 62 -6.97 -10.70 24.48
C THR A 62 -5.48 -10.42 24.28
N GLY A 63 -4.64 -10.44 25.32
CA GLY A 63 -3.18 -10.33 25.18
C GLY A 63 -2.66 -8.95 24.73
N GLY A 64 -1.39 -8.88 24.34
CA GLY A 64 -0.71 -7.62 23.98
C GLY A 64 -0.91 -7.18 22.51
N ASP A 65 -0.35 -6.02 22.15
CA ASP A 65 -0.49 -5.43 20.79
C ASP A 65 0.01 -6.36 19.67
N GLY A 66 1.12 -7.08 19.90
CA GLY A 66 1.65 -8.06 18.95
C GLY A 66 0.67 -9.20 18.68
N ASP A 67 0.04 -9.73 19.73
CA ASP A 67 -0.95 -10.80 19.62
C ASP A 67 -2.19 -10.32 18.86
N ARG A 68 -2.58 -9.06 19.08
CA ARG A 68 -3.71 -8.46 18.39
C ARG A 68 -3.48 -8.31 16.88
N ALA A 69 -2.31 -7.82 16.47
CA ALA A 69 -1.97 -7.70 15.06
C ALA A 69 -2.00 -9.08 14.37
N ALA A 70 -1.47 -10.11 15.02
CA ALA A 70 -1.49 -11.48 14.52
C ALA A 70 -2.91 -12.05 14.39
N ARG A 71 -3.79 -11.82 15.37
CA ARG A 71 -5.20 -12.27 15.28
C ARG A 71 -5.97 -11.58 14.16
N TRP A 72 -5.77 -10.27 13.98
CA TRP A 72 -6.36 -9.56 12.85
C TRP A 72 -5.80 -10.04 11.52
N ALA A 73 -4.49 -10.28 11.43
CA ALA A 73 -3.88 -10.86 10.24
C ALA A 73 -4.51 -12.21 9.90
N HIS A 74 -4.65 -13.10 10.88
CA HIS A 74 -5.32 -14.39 10.69
C HIS A 74 -6.77 -14.21 10.19
N ARG A 75 -7.53 -13.30 10.81
CA ARG A 75 -8.92 -13.02 10.39
C ARG A 75 -9.01 -12.49 8.95
N PHE A 76 -8.14 -11.55 8.57
CA PHE A 76 -8.12 -11.02 7.21
C PHE A 76 -7.67 -12.08 6.20
N VAL A 77 -6.73 -12.97 6.55
CA VAL A 77 -6.34 -14.09 5.70
C VAL A 77 -7.54 -14.99 5.40
N SER A 78 -8.34 -15.36 6.41
CA SER A 78 -9.56 -16.16 6.19
C SER A 78 -10.53 -15.47 5.24
N TRP A 79 -10.84 -14.19 5.49
CA TRP A 79 -11.75 -13.43 4.63
C TRP A 79 -11.24 -13.24 3.21
N LEU A 80 -9.95 -12.94 3.04
CA LEU A 80 -9.37 -12.77 1.71
C LEU A 80 -9.29 -14.08 0.92
N ALA A 81 -9.12 -15.21 1.60
CA ALA A 81 -9.12 -16.53 0.97
C ALA A 81 -10.51 -16.94 0.46
N GLU A 82 -11.57 -16.51 1.14
CA GLU A 82 -12.97 -16.77 0.77
C GLU A 82 -13.54 -15.71 -0.20
N ALA A 83 -12.89 -14.56 -0.34
CA ALA A 83 -13.38 -13.45 -1.15
C ALA A 83 -13.25 -13.71 -2.66
N GLU A 84 -14.37 -13.83 -3.35
CA GLU A 84 -14.41 -13.91 -4.82
C GLU A 84 -13.86 -12.64 -5.48
N ASP A 85 -14.20 -11.47 -4.91
CA ASP A 85 -13.81 -10.14 -5.37
C ASP A 85 -12.48 -9.65 -4.75
N GLY A 86 -11.67 -10.57 -4.22
CA GLY A 86 -10.38 -10.29 -3.58
C GLY A 86 -9.19 -10.24 -4.55
N PRO A 87 -8.03 -9.73 -4.10
CA PRO A 87 -6.82 -9.63 -4.92
C PRO A 87 -6.01 -10.93 -5.03
N LEU A 88 -6.34 -11.93 -4.20
CA LEU A 88 -5.53 -13.14 -4.07
C LEU A 88 -5.66 -14.03 -5.30
N HIS A 89 -4.53 -14.35 -5.89
CA HIS A 89 -4.40 -15.38 -6.91
C HIS A 89 -3.38 -16.43 -6.47
N ARG A 90 -3.32 -17.57 -7.20
CA ARG A 90 -2.30 -18.61 -6.99
C ARG A 90 -0.90 -18.00 -6.92
N GLY A 91 -0.23 -18.24 -5.81
CA GLY A 91 1.07 -17.65 -5.48
C GLY A 91 1.23 -17.53 -3.97
N ARG A 92 2.39 -17.02 -3.56
CA ARG A 92 2.63 -16.67 -2.15
C ARG A 92 2.24 -15.22 -1.92
N TRP A 93 1.75 -14.93 -0.73
CA TRP A 93 1.36 -13.61 -0.27
C TRP A 93 1.76 -13.45 1.19
N HIS A 94 2.09 -12.23 1.57
CA HIS A 94 2.35 -11.83 2.95
C HIS A 94 1.35 -10.79 3.40
N LEU A 95 0.99 -10.87 4.68
CA LEU A 95 0.19 -9.88 5.37
C LEU A 95 0.99 -9.42 6.59
N THR A 96 1.58 -8.23 6.49
CA THR A 96 2.56 -7.75 7.46
C THR A 96 2.01 -6.56 8.24
N PRO A 97 2.14 -6.53 9.58
CA PRO A 97 1.74 -5.37 10.38
C PRO A 97 2.68 -4.19 10.17
N GLY A 98 2.12 -2.98 10.17
CA GLY A 98 2.87 -1.74 10.06
C GLY A 98 3.05 -1.25 8.63
N MET A 99 3.36 0.04 8.52
CA MET A 99 3.70 0.66 7.23
C MET A 99 5.10 0.23 6.79
N PRO A 100 5.35 0.11 5.48
CA PRO A 100 6.70 -0.11 4.98
C PRO A 100 7.61 1.06 5.36
N HIS A 101 8.92 0.79 5.43
CA HIS A 101 9.93 1.74 5.92
C HIS A 101 10.04 3.04 5.11
N TRP A 102 9.65 3.00 3.83
CA TRP A 102 9.65 4.16 2.93
C TRP A 102 8.45 5.08 3.12
N ALA A 103 7.43 4.66 3.86
CA ALA A 103 6.23 5.47 4.08
C ALA A 103 6.56 6.70 4.95
N VAL A 104 6.01 7.85 4.58
CA VAL A 104 6.25 9.13 5.25
C VAL A 104 5.07 9.45 6.16
N PRO A 105 5.25 9.45 7.50
CA PRO A 105 4.16 9.70 8.45
C PRO A 105 3.38 11.00 8.19
N GLY A 106 4.05 12.05 7.69
CA GLY A 106 3.43 13.34 7.36
C GLY A 106 2.42 13.32 6.21
N HIS A 107 2.34 12.25 5.42
CA HIS A 107 1.34 12.11 4.36
C HIS A 107 -0.06 11.80 4.91
N TRP A 108 -0.16 11.17 6.10
CA TRP A 108 -1.44 10.73 6.67
C TRP A 108 -2.45 11.84 6.93
N PRO A 109 -2.11 12.96 7.62
CA PRO A 109 -3.07 14.02 7.90
C PRO A 109 -3.63 14.71 6.65
N ARG A 110 -2.95 14.58 5.50
CA ARG A 110 -3.38 15.19 4.23
C ARG A 110 -4.47 14.40 3.53
N LEU A 111 -4.59 13.09 3.80
CA LEU A 111 -5.52 12.21 3.08
C LEU A 111 -6.98 12.67 3.16
N PRO A 112 -7.54 13.05 4.34
CA PRO A 112 -8.93 13.49 4.39
C PRO A 112 -9.15 14.88 3.81
N VAL A 113 -8.09 15.69 3.72
CA VAL A 113 -8.13 17.07 3.19
C VAL A 113 -8.04 17.06 1.66
N VAL A 114 -7.24 16.15 1.10
CA VAL A 114 -6.95 16.04 -0.34
C VAL A 114 -7.18 14.60 -0.80
N ASP A 115 -8.44 14.26 -1.08
CA ASP A 115 -8.87 12.97 -1.63
C ASP A 115 -9.58 13.13 -2.99
N PRO A 116 -8.88 13.59 -4.04
CA PRO A 116 -9.49 13.78 -5.35
C PRO A 116 -9.84 12.43 -5.98
N ASP A 117 -10.82 12.41 -6.88
CA ASP A 117 -11.13 11.24 -7.71
C ASP A 117 -10.06 11.02 -8.79
N ARG A 118 -9.30 12.04 -9.14
CA ARG A 118 -8.26 12.04 -10.15
C ARG A 118 -7.00 12.74 -9.65
N GLY A 119 -5.84 12.28 -10.07
CA GLY A 119 -4.60 12.92 -9.69
C GLY A 119 -3.38 12.21 -10.25
N HIS A 120 -2.25 12.45 -9.61
CA HIS A 120 -0.99 11.84 -9.97
C HIS A 120 -0.28 11.28 -8.73
N ILE A 121 0.50 10.22 -8.92
CA ILE A 121 1.29 9.55 -7.89
C ILE A 121 2.72 9.65 -8.34
N THR A 122 3.54 10.35 -7.56
CA THR A 122 4.93 10.60 -7.92
C THR A 122 5.81 9.47 -7.41
N TRP A 123 6.64 8.93 -8.28
CA TRP A 123 7.68 7.99 -7.90
C TRP A 123 8.93 8.75 -7.45
N PHE A 124 9.72 8.11 -6.58
CA PHE A 124 11.05 8.58 -6.17
C PHE A 124 11.11 9.93 -5.45
N GLY A 125 10.04 10.33 -4.76
CA GLY A 125 10.05 11.51 -3.89
C GLY A 125 10.08 12.86 -4.62
N TYR A 126 9.96 12.89 -5.95
CA TYR A 126 9.91 14.10 -6.77
C TYR A 126 8.55 14.82 -6.73
N GLY A 127 7.80 14.70 -5.63
CA GLY A 127 6.39 15.04 -5.60
C GLY A 127 6.08 16.52 -5.74
N HIS A 128 5.81 16.96 -6.97
CA HIS A 128 5.25 18.26 -7.31
C HIS A 128 3.99 18.07 -8.18
N PRO A 129 2.83 18.61 -7.79
CA PRO A 129 2.58 19.39 -6.56
C PRO A 129 2.67 18.55 -5.28
N VAL A 130 2.81 19.21 -4.12
CA VAL A 130 2.89 18.57 -2.79
C VAL A 130 1.70 17.64 -2.52
N GLU A 131 0.55 17.94 -3.12
CA GLU A 131 -0.70 17.17 -3.07
C GLU A 131 -0.60 15.76 -3.66
N ASP A 132 0.40 15.51 -4.51
CA ASP A 132 0.69 14.19 -5.09
C ASP A 132 1.56 13.31 -4.21
N GLN A 133 2.13 13.87 -3.14
CA GLN A 133 2.91 13.11 -2.15
C GLN A 133 1.97 12.31 -1.26
N ARG A 134 1.82 11.02 -1.57
CA ARG A 134 0.99 10.07 -0.81
C ARG A 134 1.60 8.68 -0.82
N ASP A 135 1.58 8.02 0.34
CA ASP A 135 1.99 6.61 0.44
C ASP A 135 0.85 5.66 0.11
N ILE A 136 -0.38 6.13 0.30
CA ILE A 136 -1.60 5.36 0.15
C ILE A 136 -2.60 6.05 -0.79
N LEU A 137 -3.34 5.25 -1.55
CA LEU A 137 -4.42 5.69 -2.43
C LEU A 137 -5.74 4.99 -2.03
N PRO A 138 -6.75 5.73 -1.56
CA PRO A 138 -8.08 5.17 -1.30
C PRO A 138 -8.77 4.70 -2.59
N LEU A 139 -9.26 3.45 -2.63
CA LEU A 139 -10.05 2.92 -3.76
C LEU A 139 -11.51 3.39 -3.81
N ARG A 140 -12.00 4.03 -2.73
CA ARG A 140 -13.25 4.79 -2.72
C ARG A 140 -13.01 6.10 -1.97
N ARG A 141 -13.88 7.08 -2.21
CA ARG A 141 -13.86 8.35 -1.50
C ARG A 141 -13.94 8.13 0.02
N LEU A 142 -13.10 8.84 0.76
CA LEU A 142 -13.14 8.89 2.21
C LEU A 142 -14.43 9.59 2.67
N ALA A 143 -15.07 9.02 3.69
CA ALA A 143 -16.29 9.60 4.25
C ALA A 143 -15.98 10.88 5.05
N PRO A 144 -16.93 11.83 5.16
CA PRO A 144 -16.79 12.99 6.03
C PRO A 144 -16.51 12.58 7.50
N PRO A 145 -15.66 13.33 8.23
CA PRO A 145 -15.31 13.03 9.63
C PRO A 145 -16.48 12.95 10.61
N ASP A 146 -17.60 13.60 10.27
CA ASP A 146 -18.81 13.71 11.06
C ASP A 146 -19.89 12.70 10.67
N SER A 147 -19.66 11.86 9.65
CA SER A 147 -20.61 10.79 9.27
C SER A 147 -20.83 9.79 10.41
N SER A 148 -22.03 9.23 10.51
CA SER A 148 -22.42 8.30 11.59
C SER A 148 -21.47 7.09 11.70
N ARG A 149 -21.06 6.54 10.56
CA ARG A 149 -20.11 5.43 10.48
C ARG A 149 -18.73 5.82 10.99
N VAL A 150 -18.21 6.99 10.64
CA VAL A 150 -16.92 7.48 11.17
C VAL A 150 -17.02 7.73 12.68
N ARG A 151 -18.10 8.36 13.17
CA ARG A 151 -18.32 8.56 14.62
C ARG A 151 -18.30 7.24 15.40
N ALA A 152 -18.91 6.19 14.86
CA ALA A 152 -18.87 4.85 15.46
C ALA A 152 -17.44 4.28 15.53
N TRP A 153 -16.62 4.46 14.49
CA TRP A 153 -15.21 4.05 14.52
C TRP A 153 -14.36 4.92 15.45
N ARG A 154 -14.61 6.23 15.55
CA ARG A 154 -13.93 7.13 16.49
C ARG A 154 -14.09 6.69 17.94
N ARG A 155 -15.27 6.15 18.29
CA ARG A 155 -15.48 5.49 19.60
C ARG A 155 -14.50 4.33 19.80
N GLN A 156 -14.33 3.46 18.81
CA GLN A 156 -13.39 2.34 18.91
C GLN A 156 -11.93 2.76 18.90
N VAL A 157 -11.57 3.91 18.29
CA VAL A 157 -10.23 4.49 18.43
C VAL A 157 -9.97 4.82 19.89
N ARG A 158 -10.91 5.53 20.54
CA ARG A 158 -10.81 5.92 21.96
C ARG A 158 -10.84 4.74 22.92
N GLU A 159 -11.63 3.71 22.62
CA GLU A 159 -11.65 2.45 23.37
C GLU A 159 -10.42 1.56 23.06
N GLY A 160 -9.56 1.98 22.13
CA GLY A 160 -8.38 1.21 21.73
C GLY A 160 -8.71 -0.03 20.93
N THR A 161 -9.94 -0.27 20.49
CA THR A 161 -10.38 -1.51 19.81
C THR A 161 -10.48 -1.40 18.28
N LEU A 162 -9.99 -0.31 17.69
CA LEU A 162 -10.03 -0.11 16.23
C LEU A 162 -9.38 -1.28 15.46
N PRO A 163 -10.09 -1.94 14.52
CA PRO A 163 -9.48 -2.94 13.66
C PRO A 163 -8.45 -2.31 12.70
N PRO A 164 -7.39 -3.05 12.30
CA PRO A 164 -6.41 -2.55 11.34
C PRO A 164 -7.03 -2.20 9.99
N VAL A 165 -6.51 -1.14 9.37
CA VAL A 165 -6.75 -0.82 7.96
C VAL A 165 -5.98 -1.82 7.10
N LEU A 166 -6.66 -2.39 6.11
CA LEU A 166 -6.06 -3.35 5.19
C LEU A 166 -5.59 -2.60 3.93
N LEU A 167 -4.29 -2.64 3.69
CA LEU A 167 -3.63 -2.02 2.55
C LEU A 167 -3.15 -3.08 1.57
N TRP A 168 -3.09 -2.75 0.29
CA TRP A 168 -2.58 -3.63 -0.78
C TRP A 168 -1.50 -2.93 -1.58
N TRP A 169 -0.31 -3.52 -1.58
CA TRP A 169 0.78 -3.06 -2.43
C TRP A 169 0.45 -3.30 -3.90
N VAL A 170 0.57 -2.25 -4.72
CA VAL A 170 0.51 -2.34 -6.17
C VAL A 170 1.79 -1.76 -6.77
N SER A 171 2.70 -2.65 -7.14
CA SER A 171 4.03 -2.32 -7.66
C SER A 171 3.99 -1.49 -8.95
N GLY A 172 2.95 -1.64 -9.78
CA GLY A 172 2.75 -0.83 -10.98
C GLY A 172 2.38 0.62 -10.70
N LEU A 173 1.89 0.91 -9.50
CA LEU A 173 1.62 2.28 -9.02
C LEU A 173 2.72 2.79 -8.09
N GLN A 174 3.55 1.89 -7.54
CA GLN A 174 4.46 2.18 -6.42
C GLN A 174 3.73 2.82 -5.23
N THR A 175 2.54 2.31 -4.89
CA THR A 175 1.71 2.84 -3.80
C THR A 175 0.92 1.72 -3.12
N LEU A 176 0.39 2.03 -1.93
CA LEU A 176 -0.51 1.15 -1.18
C LEU A 176 -1.96 1.55 -1.42
N LEU A 177 -2.78 0.62 -1.91
CA LEU A 177 -4.21 0.83 -2.07
C LEU A 177 -4.96 0.49 -0.79
N VAL A 178 -5.95 1.31 -0.41
CA VAL A 178 -6.83 0.98 0.71
C VAL A 178 -7.85 -0.06 0.26
N LEU A 179 -7.70 -1.32 0.71
CA LEU A 179 -8.68 -2.38 0.46
C LEU A 179 -9.86 -2.32 1.42
N ASP A 180 -9.58 -2.05 2.69
CA ASP A 180 -10.61 -1.93 3.72
C ASP A 180 -10.20 -0.95 4.80
N GLY A 181 -11.19 -0.25 5.34
CA GLY A 181 -11.00 0.68 6.45
C GLY A 181 -10.88 2.14 6.07
N HIS A 182 -11.38 2.55 4.90
CA HIS A 182 -11.46 3.97 4.51
C HIS A 182 -12.05 4.84 5.64
N ASP A 183 -13.14 4.39 6.28
CA ASP A 183 -13.75 5.17 7.37
C ASP A 183 -12.95 5.07 8.69
N ARG A 184 -12.18 4.00 8.88
CA ARG A 184 -11.28 3.83 10.04
C ARG A 184 -10.07 4.74 9.94
N ILE A 185 -9.56 4.99 8.72
CA ILE A 185 -8.53 6.00 8.46
C ILE A 185 -9.03 7.36 8.94
N VAL A 186 -10.21 7.78 8.46
CA VAL A 186 -10.79 9.08 8.84
C VAL A 186 -11.03 9.15 10.34
N ALA A 187 -11.54 8.08 10.95
CA ALA A 187 -11.78 8.03 12.39
C ALA A 187 -10.49 8.17 13.22
N ALA A 188 -9.43 7.45 12.87
CA ALA A 188 -8.15 7.54 13.57
C ALA A 188 -7.56 8.96 13.47
N LEU A 189 -7.56 9.52 12.26
CA LEU A 189 -7.01 10.86 12.02
C LEU A 189 -7.83 11.95 12.73
N ALA A 190 -9.15 11.80 12.80
CA ALA A 190 -10.03 12.72 13.54
C ALA A 190 -9.81 12.67 15.07
N GLU A 191 -9.25 11.58 15.59
CA GLU A 191 -8.81 11.46 17.00
C GLU A 191 -7.30 11.76 17.16
N GLY A 192 -6.65 12.32 16.14
CA GLY A 192 -5.25 12.74 16.20
C GLY A 192 -4.23 11.60 16.16
N THR A 193 -4.63 10.40 15.73
CA THR A 193 -3.75 9.22 15.66
C THR A 193 -3.73 8.58 14.26
N ARG A 194 -2.80 7.67 14.03
CA ARG A 194 -2.77 6.84 12.81
C ARG A 194 -3.45 5.50 13.08
N PRO A 195 -4.21 4.94 12.13
CA PRO A 195 -4.80 3.63 12.34
C PRO A 195 -3.70 2.55 12.40
N PRO A 196 -3.90 1.45 13.13
CA PRO A 196 -3.11 0.25 12.91
C PRO A 196 -3.31 -0.22 11.46
N VAL A 197 -2.27 -0.77 10.84
CA VAL A 197 -2.31 -1.21 9.44
C VAL A 197 -1.79 -2.63 9.27
N LEU A 198 -2.35 -3.33 8.29
CA LEU A 198 -1.84 -4.58 7.75
C LEU A 198 -1.65 -4.42 6.24
N VAL A 199 -0.46 -4.73 5.74
CA VAL A 199 -0.09 -4.60 4.34
C VAL A 199 -0.08 -5.97 3.67
N LEU A 200 -0.94 -6.13 2.66
CA LEU A 200 -0.97 -7.27 1.77
C LEU A 200 -0.03 -7.04 0.58
N ALA A 201 0.93 -7.94 0.38
CA ALA A 201 1.84 -7.90 -0.75
C ALA A 201 2.30 -9.30 -1.19
N PRO A 202 2.64 -9.51 -2.47
CA PRO A 202 3.44 -10.67 -2.85
C PRO A 202 4.85 -10.58 -2.22
N PRO A 203 5.52 -11.72 -1.96
CA PRO A 203 6.93 -11.71 -1.57
C PRO A 203 7.80 -11.12 -2.67
N VAL A 204 8.90 -10.52 -2.24
CA VAL A 204 10.02 -10.25 -3.14
C VAL A 204 10.56 -11.58 -3.66
N ASP A 205 10.98 -11.58 -4.91
CA ASP A 205 11.64 -12.73 -5.51
C ASP A 205 12.92 -13.10 -4.71
N PRO A 206 13.07 -14.36 -4.26
CA PRO A 206 14.23 -14.77 -3.46
C PRO A 206 15.57 -14.44 -4.10
N ALA A 207 15.68 -14.48 -5.43
CA ALA A 207 16.91 -14.09 -6.11
C ALA A 207 17.22 -12.59 -5.97
N THR A 208 16.18 -11.75 -5.98
CA THR A 208 16.28 -10.32 -5.72
C THR A 208 16.69 -10.04 -4.27
N VAL A 209 16.09 -10.76 -3.30
CA VAL A 209 16.49 -10.67 -1.88
C VAL A 209 17.96 -11.04 -1.70
N ALA A 210 18.37 -12.20 -2.21
CA ALA A 210 19.75 -12.67 -2.09
C ALA A 210 20.76 -11.73 -2.78
N ALA A 211 20.38 -11.09 -3.88
CA ALA A 211 21.20 -10.08 -4.53
C ALA A 211 21.34 -8.81 -3.67
N GLY A 212 20.25 -8.35 -3.04
CA GLY A 212 20.26 -7.26 -2.07
C GLY A 212 21.14 -7.58 -0.86
N GLU A 213 20.96 -8.73 -0.23
CA GLU A 213 21.77 -9.17 0.92
C GLU A 213 23.25 -9.25 0.58
N ARG A 214 23.62 -9.79 -0.60
CA ARG A 214 25.02 -9.81 -1.06
C ARG A 214 25.59 -8.40 -1.24
N ARG A 215 24.79 -7.44 -1.72
CA ARG A 215 25.20 -6.04 -1.86
C ARG A 215 25.44 -5.41 -0.48
N GLU A 216 24.51 -5.60 0.46
CA GLU A 216 24.64 -5.05 1.81
C GLU A 216 25.82 -5.67 2.57
N LEU A 217 26.04 -6.98 2.42
CA LEU A 217 27.18 -7.69 3.01
C LEU A 217 28.50 -7.14 2.46
N ARG A 218 28.60 -6.96 1.14
CA ARG A 218 29.80 -6.36 0.51
C ARG A 218 30.06 -4.95 1.05
N ALA A 219 29.04 -4.10 1.08
CA ALA A 219 29.15 -2.73 1.60
C ALA A 219 29.52 -2.70 3.09
N TYR A 220 29.07 -3.67 3.88
CA TYR A 220 29.48 -3.83 5.28
C TYR A 220 30.95 -4.28 5.40
N SER A 221 31.36 -5.30 4.63
CA SER A 221 32.75 -5.77 4.60
C SER A 221 33.73 -4.67 4.21
N GLU A 222 33.41 -3.86 3.20
CA GLU A 222 34.21 -2.70 2.78
C GLU A 222 34.31 -1.65 3.88
N ARG A 223 33.20 -1.32 4.56
CA ARG A 223 33.19 -0.41 5.71
C ARG A 223 34.04 -0.94 6.87
N MET A 224 33.95 -2.23 7.18
CA MET A 224 34.73 -2.86 8.24
C MET A 224 36.23 -2.89 7.91
N ALA A 225 36.60 -3.17 6.67
CA ALA A 225 37.99 -3.11 6.22
C ALA A 225 38.56 -1.68 6.34
N ALA A 226 37.79 -0.66 5.94
CA ALA A 226 38.19 0.74 6.06
C ALA A 226 38.36 1.21 7.52
N LEU A 227 37.58 0.63 8.45
CA LEU A 227 37.74 0.88 9.89
C LEU A 227 38.96 0.12 10.45
N ALA A 228 39.18 -1.14 10.07
CA ALA A 228 40.30 -1.95 10.56
C ALA A 228 41.68 -1.35 10.19
N GLY A 229 41.77 -0.62 9.07
CA GLY A 229 42.98 0.09 8.65
C GLY A 229 43.32 1.36 9.46
N ARG A 230 42.52 1.72 10.47
CA ARG A 230 42.74 2.91 11.31
C ARG A 230 43.06 2.49 12.74
N SER A 231 44.16 3.01 13.27
CA SER A 231 44.65 2.68 14.61
C SER A 231 43.81 3.28 15.76
N ASP A 232 42.94 4.25 15.45
CA ASP A 232 42.19 5.08 16.41
C ASP A 232 40.67 4.89 16.35
N VAL A 233 40.18 3.74 15.86
CA VAL A 233 38.73 3.52 15.72
C VAL A 233 38.06 3.31 17.08
N ALA A 234 37.23 4.28 17.47
CA ALA A 234 36.33 4.14 18.61
C ALA A 234 35.38 2.93 18.42
N PRO A 235 35.21 2.04 19.42
CA PRO A 235 34.27 0.91 19.38
C PRO A 235 32.85 1.30 18.98
N ALA A 236 32.42 2.52 19.32
CA ALA A 236 31.13 3.07 18.94
C ALA A 236 30.92 3.14 17.41
N ARG A 237 31.97 3.40 16.62
CA ARG A 237 31.88 3.44 15.14
C ARG A 237 31.65 2.06 14.54
N VAL A 238 32.30 1.04 15.10
CA VAL A 238 32.07 -0.36 14.72
C VAL A 238 30.64 -0.78 15.05
N ALA A 239 30.17 -0.48 16.27
CA ALA A 239 28.80 -0.77 16.68
C ALA A 239 27.77 -0.09 15.77
N ALA A 240 27.99 1.18 15.41
CA ALA A 240 27.12 1.92 14.49
C ALA A 240 27.08 1.28 13.09
N ALA A 241 28.23 0.86 12.55
CA ALA A 241 28.29 0.17 11.25
C ALA A 241 27.53 -1.15 11.27
N SER A 242 27.67 -1.96 12.32
CA SER A 242 26.93 -3.21 12.51
C SER A 242 25.42 -2.97 12.64
N GLN A 243 25.01 -1.94 13.37
CA GLN A 243 23.59 -1.58 13.51
C GLN A 243 22.98 -1.13 12.18
N GLN A 244 23.72 -0.33 11.39
CA GLN A 244 23.30 0.08 10.06
C GLN A 244 23.16 -1.10 9.11
N PHE A 245 24.11 -2.04 9.14
CA PHE A 245 24.03 -3.27 8.34
C PHE A 245 22.82 -4.12 8.73
N ALA A 246 22.59 -4.33 10.02
CA ALA A 246 21.42 -5.05 10.51
C ALA A 246 20.11 -4.34 10.10
N ALA A 247 20.08 -3.01 10.08
CA ALA A 247 18.93 -2.24 9.61
C ALA A 247 18.70 -2.42 8.09
N ALA A 248 19.76 -2.38 7.28
CA ALA A 248 19.69 -2.57 5.83
C ALA A 248 19.22 -3.99 5.44
N LEU A 249 19.68 -5.03 6.16
CA LEU A 249 19.17 -6.39 5.98
C LEU A 249 17.68 -6.48 6.30
N ARG A 250 17.24 -5.89 7.43
CA ARG A 250 15.80 -5.84 7.78
C ARG A 250 14.96 -5.12 6.74
N GLN A 251 15.49 -4.06 6.13
CA GLN A 251 14.81 -3.34 5.04
C GLN A 251 14.67 -4.23 3.80
N THR A 252 15.75 -4.89 3.37
CA THR A 252 15.74 -5.81 2.22
C THR A 252 14.73 -6.95 2.41
N ALA A 253 14.60 -7.47 3.63
CA ALA A 253 13.61 -8.49 3.97
C ALA A 253 12.16 -7.96 4.03
N GLY A 254 11.98 -6.67 4.27
CA GLY A 254 10.69 -5.98 4.36
C GLY A 254 10.18 -5.38 3.05
N ASP A 255 10.91 -5.58 1.95
CA ASP A 255 10.51 -5.08 0.64
C ASP A 255 9.24 -5.76 0.12
N LEU A 256 8.52 -5.05 -0.77
CA LEU A 256 7.23 -5.48 -1.29
C LEU A 256 7.39 -5.98 -2.72
N GLY A 257 6.97 -7.23 -2.98
CA GLY A 257 7.19 -7.90 -4.26
C GLY A 257 6.43 -7.29 -5.44
N ARG A 258 6.72 -7.76 -6.65
CA ARG A 258 5.99 -7.33 -7.86
C ARG A 258 4.64 -8.05 -7.97
N ASN A 259 3.58 -7.28 -8.21
CA ASN A 259 2.26 -7.85 -8.46
C ASN A 259 2.21 -8.50 -9.85
N ARG A 260 1.43 -9.58 -9.97
CA ARG A 260 1.03 -10.11 -11.26
C ARG A 260 0.02 -9.16 -11.91
N ALA A 261 0.18 -8.96 -13.22
CA ALA A 261 -0.80 -8.28 -14.06
C ALA A 261 -1.32 -9.24 -15.14
N TRP A 262 -2.53 -9.00 -15.61
CA TRP A 262 -3.13 -9.72 -16.73
C TRP A 262 -3.27 -8.82 -17.95
N PRO A 263 -3.19 -9.35 -19.18
CA PRO A 263 -3.46 -8.54 -20.36
C PRO A 263 -4.93 -8.10 -20.39
N LEU A 264 -5.16 -6.81 -20.62
CA LEU A 264 -6.47 -6.27 -20.93
C LEU A 264 -6.88 -6.75 -22.33
N ARG A 265 -8.04 -7.38 -22.43
CA ARG A 265 -8.59 -7.79 -23.74
C ARG A 265 -8.89 -6.55 -24.57
N GLY A 266 -8.46 -6.54 -25.83
CA GLY A 266 -8.54 -5.38 -26.71
C GLY A 266 -7.44 -4.33 -26.50
N GLY A 267 -6.51 -4.56 -25.56
CA GLY A 267 -5.30 -3.76 -25.38
C GLY A 267 -5.57 -2.26 -25.20
N VAL A 268 -4.76 -1.43 -25.85
CA VAL A 268 -4.81 0.04 -25.74
C VAL A 268 -6.17 0.60 -26.17
N GLY A 269 -6.75 0.13 -27.28
CA GLY A 269 -8.03 0.65 -27.77
C GLY A 269 -9.19 0.43 -26.78
N ALA A 270 -9.24 -0.75 -26.16
CA ALA A 270 -10.22 -1.01 -25.11
C ALA A 270 -10.01 -0.13 -23.87
N TRP A 271 -8.75 0.15 -23.51
CA TRP A 271 -8.44 1.05 -22.42
C TRP A 271 -8.88 2.49 -22.72
N GLU A 272 -8.62 2.99 -23.93
CA GLU A 272 -8.99 4.35 -24.34
C GLU A 272 -10.51 4.53 -24.40
N TRP A 273 -11.23 3.52 -24.88
CA TRP A 273 -12.69 3.51 -24.83
C TRP A 273 -13.20 3.56 -23.38
N LEU A 274 -12.67 2.73 -22.47
CA LEU A 274 -13.03 2.75 -21.05
C LEU A 274 -12.71 4.10 -20.39
N ALA A 275 -11.58 4.72 -20.75
CA ALA A 275 -11.20 6.03 -20.22
C ALA A 275 -12.14 7.13 -20.70
N ALA A 276 -12.50 7.14 -21.99
CA ALA A 276 -13.44 8.11 -22.54
C ALA A 276 -14.85 7.97 -21.95
N ASP A 277 -15.31 6.73 -21.71
CA ASP A 277 -16.62 6.41 -21.15
C ASP A 277 -16.71 6.72 -19.65
N LEU A 278 -15.76 6.21 -18.86
CA LEU A 278 -15.81 6.27 -17.39
C LEU A 278 -15.20 7.53 -16.80
N ALA A 279 -14.31 8.19 -17.55
CA ALA A 279 -13.61 9.39 -17.11
C ALA A 279 -13.45 10.42 -18.24
N PRO A 280 -14.55 11.01 -18.74
CA PRO A 280 -14.49 11.98 -19.83
C PRO A 280 -13.49 13.12 -19.56
N GLY A 281 -12.65 13.42 -20.54
CA GLY A 281 -11.60 14.43 -20.44
C GLY A 281 -10.35 13.98 -19.67
N TRP A 282 -10.25 12.70 -19.29
CA TRP A 282 -9.05 12.09 -18.71
C TRP A 282 -8.52 10.96 -19.61
N PRO A 283 -7.19 10.77 -19.71
CA PRO A 283 -6.10 11.50 -19.03
C PRO A 283 -5.88 12.91 -19.60
N PRO A 284 -5.32 13.84 -18.80
CA PRO A 284 -5.00 15.17 -19.29
C PRO A 284 -4.14 15.08 -20.55
N ALA A 285 -4.36 16.02 -21.48
CA ALA A 285 -3.52 16.17 -22.66
C ALA A 285 -2.05 16.24 -22.24
N GLU A 286 -1.18 15.54 -22.96
CA GLU A 286 0.26 15.56 -22.69
C GLU A 286 0.74 17.01 -22.78
N GLN A 287 1.08 17.62 -21.64
CA GLN A 287 1.93 18.81 -21.66
C GLN A 287 3.29 18.30 -22.14
N ARG A 288 3.57 18.57 -23.42
CA ARG A 288 4.83 18.22 -24.08
C ARG A 288 5.98 19.02 -23.50
#